data_AF-K7TJK8-F1
#
_entry.id   AF-K7TJK8-F1
#
_cell.length_a   1.000
_cell.length_b   1.000
_cell.length_c   1.000
_cell.angle_alpha   90.00
_cell.angle_beta   90.00
_cell.angle_gamma   90.00
#
_symmetry.space_group_name_H-M   'P 1'
#
loop_
_entity.id
_entity.type
_entity.pdbx_description
1 polymer ?
#
loop_
_entity_poly.entity_id
_entity_poly.type
_entity_poly.pdbx_seq_one_letter_code
_entity_poly.pdbx_strand_id
1 'polypeptide(L)'
;MAFKTCAFTKNWLVIAVIVMCLCTEYNCQCSGGADCSSCTESCAGCINCPNARTCHGSTNCFNAVTCAGSTNCNRATSCAGSTGCYKATTCLGSTGCPGH
;
A
#
# COMPACT_ATOMS: atom_id res chain seq x y z
N MET A 1 14.21 13.89 2.30
CA MET A 1 14.42 12.51 1.82
C MET A 1 15.04 12.61 0.42
N ALA A 2 16.30 12.24 0.26
CA ALA A 2 17.06 12.39 -0.98
C ALA A 2 16.84 11.18 -1.89
N PHE A 3 16.41 11.40 -3.14
CA PHE A 3 16.39 10.36 -4.16
C PHE A 3 17.60 10.51 -5.08
N LYS A 4 18.49 9.53 -4.97
CA LYS A 4 19.73 9.36 -5.73
C LYS A 4 19.37 8.72 -7.08
N THR A 5 19.52 9.45 -8.18
CA THR A 5 19.22 8.97 -9.53
C THR A 5 20.43 8.29 -10.17
N CYS A 6 20.27 7.03 -10.59
CA CYS A 6 21.27 6.28 -11.34
C CYS A 6 21.19 6.64 -12.84
N ALA A 7 22.33 6.95 -13.45
CA ALA A 7 22.47 7.38 -14.85
C ALA A 7 22.44 6.19 -15.85
N PHE A 8 21.65 6.28 -16.93
CA PHE A 8 21.51 5.27 -17.99
C PHE A 8 21.28 5.84 -19.42
N THR A 9 22.32 6.32 -20.10
CA THR A 9 22.36 6.58 -21.57
C THR A 9 21.21 7.42 -22.22
N LYS A 10 21.56 8.70 -22.46
CA LYS A 10 20.81 9.91 -22.89
C LYS A 10 19.37 9.88 -23.44
N ASN A 11 18.93 8.94 -24.28
CA ASN A 11 17.60 9.04 -24.93
C ASN A 11 16.53 8.11 -24.32
N TRP A 12 16.92 6.91 -23.87
CA TRP A 12 16.01 6.00 -23.15
C TRP A 12 15.84 6.44 -21.69
N LEU A 13 16.89 7.04 -21.11
CA LEU A 13 16.90 7.63 -19.78
C LEU A 13 15.82 8.69 -19.59
N VAL A 14 15.50 9.51 -20.61
CA VAL A 14 14.51 10.58 -20.48
C VAL A 14 13.11 10.00 -20.34
N ILE A 15 12.75 9.03 -21.17
CA ILE A 15 11.45 8.35 -21.09
C ILE A 15 11.34 7.57 -19.78
N ALA A 16 12.41 6.84 -19.40
CA ALA A 16 12.47 6.14 -18.13
C ALA A 16 12.31 7.13 -16.96
N VAL A 17 13.12 8.21 -16.91
CA VAL A 17 13.06 9.27 -15.88
C VAL A 17 11.67 9.86 -15.75
N ILE A 18 11.02 10.19 -16.86
CA ILE A 18 9.67 10.76 -16.84
C ILE A 18 8.67 9.76 -16.27
N VAL A 19 8.74 8.48 -16.66
CA VAL A 19 7.87 7.42 -16.13
C VAL A 19 8.13 7.16 -14.64
N MET A 20 9.39 7.05 -14.19
CA MET A 20 9.67 6.88 -12.76
C MET A 20 9.36 8.14 -11.93
N CYS A 21 9.56 9.35 -12.46
CA CYS A 21 9.12 10.61 -11.81
C CYS A 21 7.60 10.61 -11.62
N LEU A 22 6.83 10.35 -12.69
CA LEU A 22 5.37 10.28 -12.63
C LEU A 22 4.88 9.19 -11.67
N CYS A 23 5.54 8.02 -11.64
CA CYS A 23 5.23 6.97 -10.68
C CYS A 23 5.54 7.40 -9.24
N THR A 24 6.64 8.13 -8.99
CA THR A 24 6.97 8.65 -7.65
C THR A 24 6.06 9.79 -7.20
N GLU A 25 5.62 10.66 -8.12
CA GLU A 25 4.69 11.76 -7.81
C GLU A 25 3.27 11.25 -7.51
N TYR A 26 2.80 10.23 -8.23
CA TYR A 26 1.49 9.61 -7.99
C TYR A 26 1.45 8.79 -6.68
N ASN A 27 2.53 8.09 -6.33
CA ASN A 27 2.63 7.36 -5.04
C ASN A 27 2.81 8.30 -3.84
N CYS A 28 3.19 9.57 -4.06
CA CYS A 28 3.37 10.55 -2.98
C CYS A 28 2.04 10.95 -2.31
N GLN A 29 0.90 10.73 -2.99
CA GLN A 29 -0.44 10.98 -2.41
C GLN A 29 -0.94 9.84 -1.49
N CYS A 30 -0.20 8.73 -1.44
CA CYS A 30 -0.62 7.51 -0.74
C CYS A 30 0.11 7.28 0.57
N SER A 31 0.81 8.30 1.06
CA SER A 31 1.61 8.25 2.27
C SER A 31 1.25 9.40 3.21
N GLY A 32 0.61 9.10 4.34
CA GLY A 32 0.24 10.10 5.34
C GLY A 32 -0.94 10.99 4.92
N GLY A 33 -2.10 10.79 5.54
CA GLY A 33 -3.29 11.60 5.26
C GLY A 33 -4.59 11.01 5.80
N ALA A 34 -5.67 11.79 5.73
CA ALA A 34 -7.00 11.28 6.07
C ALA A 34 -7.56 10.40 4.94
N ASP A 35 -7.53 10.89 3.69
CA ASP A 35 -8.17 10.23 2.56
C ASP A 35 -7.18 9.92 1.43
N CYS A 36 -6.94 8.62 1.25
CA CYS A 36 -6.05 8.06 0.24
C CYS A 36 -6.85 7.11 -0.68
N SER A 37 -8.09 7.49 -0.99
CA SER A 37 -9.02 6.69 -1.80
C SER A 37 -8.60 6.56 -3.26
N SER A 38 -7.77 7.47 -3.77
CA SER A 38 -7.17 7.38 -5.11
C SER A 38 -6.07 6.32 -5.22
N CYS A 39 -5.58 5.80 -4.08
CA CYS A 39 -4.47 4.87 -4.04
C CYS A 39 -4.94 3.44 -4.29
N THR A 40 -4.48 2.85 -5.39
CA THR A 40 -4.86 1.49 -5.78
C THR A 40 -3.77 0.46 -5.52
N GLU A 41 -2.50 0.86 -5.53
CA GLU A 41 -1.38 -0.09 -5.41
C GLU A 41 -0.90 -0.22 -3.96
N SER A 42 -0.45 0.87 -3.37
CA SER A 42 0.10 0.89 -2.01
C SER A 42 -0.43 2.10 -1.23
N CYS A 43 -0.71 1.92 0.06
CA CYS A 43 -1.21 2.96 0.94
C CYS A 43 -0.58 2.83 2.33
N ALA A 44 0.15 3.86 2.75
CA ALA A 44 0.92 3.86 3.98
C ALA A 44 0.53 5.01 4.91
N GLY A 45 0.20 4.70 6.17
CA GLY A 45 -0.11 5.73 7.17
C GLY A 45 -1.31 6.61 6.83
N CYS A 46 -2.30 6.09 6.11
CA CYS A 46 -3.53 6.82 5.78
C CYS A 46 -4.74 6.25 6.52
N ILE A 47 -5.72 7.10 6.82
CA ILE A 47 -6.95 6.68 7.51
C ILE A 47 -7.92 5.96 6.56
N ASN A 48 -7.96 6.35 5.28
CA ASN A 48 -8.93 5.80 4.34
C ASN A 48 -8.26 5.30 3.05
N CYS A 49 -8.03 3.98 2.96
CA CYS A 49 -7.42 3.29 1.82
C CYS A 49 -8.33 2.21 1.19
N PRO A 50 -9.56 2.53 0.75
CA PRO A 50 -10.54 1.53 0.33
C PRO A 50 -10.09 0.72 -0.89
N ASN A 51 -9.32 1.33 -1.80
CA ASN A 51 -8.93 0.75 -3.08
C ASN A 51 -7.52 0.18 -3.11
N ALA A 52 -6.74 0.34 -2.04
CA ALA A 52 -5.33 -0.02 -2.04
C ALA A 52 -5.15 -1.54 -1.99
N ARG A 53 -4.24 -2.06 -2.82
CA ARG A 53 -3.88 -3.48 -2.86
C ARG A 53 -2.95 -3.87 -1.72
N THR A 54 -2.11 -2.95 -1.26
CA THR A 54 -1.23 -3.13 -0.11
C THR A 54 -1.44 -2.01 0.89
N CYS A 55 -1.64 -2.36 2.16
CA CYS A 55 -1.77 -1.42 3.25
C CYS A 55 -0.68 -1.58 4.31
N HIS A 56 -0.10 -0.47 4.74
CA HIS A 56 0.91 -0.42 5.80
C HIS A 56 0.59 0.66 6.84
N GLY A 57 0.27 0.28 8.07
CA GLY A 57 -0.08 1.25 9.12
C GLY A 57 -1.31 2.10 8.78
N SER A 58 -2.27 1.54 8.03
CA SER A 58 -3.40 2.28 7.46
C SER A 58 -4.75 1.73 7.95
N THR A 59 -5.81 2.51 7.74
CA THR A 59 -7.19 2.15 8.10
C THR A 59 -8.08 2.06 6.84
N ASN A 60 -9.20 1.34 6.95
CA ASN A 60 -10.18 1.11 5.87
C ASN A 60 -9.59 0.43 4.62
N CYS A 61 -8.77 -0.61 4.84
CA CYS A 61 -8.09 -1.36 3.78
C CYS A 61 -8.94 -2.49 3.19
N PHE A 62 -10.16 -2.17 2.75
CA PHE A 62 -11.17 -3.17 2.41
C PHE A 62 -10.78 -4.09 1.24
N ASN A 63 -10.08 -3.55 0.25
CA ASN A 63 -9.64 -4.30 -0.95
C ASN A 63 -8.17 -4.70 -0.92
N ALA A 64 -7.48 -4.50 0.20
CA ALA A 64 -6.08 -4.89 0.33
C ALA A 64 -5.95 -6.42 0.24
N VAL A 65 -4.94 -6.86 -0.51
CA VAL A 65 -4.49 -8.26 -0.57
C VAL A 65 -3.49 -8.51 0.56
N THR A 66 -2.67 -7.51 0.88
CA THR A 66 -1.67 -7.57 1.94
C THR A 66 -1.89 -6.43 2.92
N CYS A 67 -1.98 -6.77 4.20
CA CYS A 67 -2.08 -5.82 5.29
C CYS A 67 -0.97 -6.03 6.31
N ALA A 68 -0.28 -4.93 6.65
CA ALA A 68 0.70 -4.89 7.72
C ALA A 68 0.36 -3.74 8.67
N GLY A 69 0.19 -4.03 9.97
CA GLY A 69 -0.16 -3.02 10.97
C GLY A 69 -1.44 -2.23 10.67
N SER A 70 -2.39 -2.82 9.93
CA SER A 70 -3.52 -2.10 9.34
C SER A 70 -4.87 -2.60 9.86
N THR A 71 -5.94 -1.83 9.62
CA THR A 71 -7.31 -2.13 10.07
C THR A 71 -8.29 -2.25 8.90
N ASN A 72 -9.35 -3.04 9.10
CA ASN A 72 -10.41 -3.31 8.12
C ASN A 72 -9.93 -4.04 6.85
N CYS A 73 -9.08 -5.04 7.04
CA CYS A 73 -8.43 -5.82 5.99
C CYS A 73 -9.28 -6.99 5.47
N ASN A 74 -10.53 -6.73 5.12
CA ASN A 74 -11.57 -7.76 4.93
C ASN A 74 -11.23 -8.80 3.84
N ARG A 75 -10.53 -8.38 2.79
CA ARG A 75 -10.16 -9.21 1.64
C ARG A 75 -8.68 -9.60 1.62
N ALA A 76 -7.92 -9.26 2.66
CA ALA A 76 -6.50 -9.53 2.70
C ALA A 76 -6.27 -11.04 2.79
N THR A 77 -5.39 -11.53 1.91
CA THR A 77 -4.89 -12.91 1.90
C THR A 77 -3.76 -13.07 2.91
N SER A 78 -3.01 -11.98 3.15
CA SER A 78 -1.89 -11.94 4.08
C SER A 78 -2.08 -10.78 5.06
N CYS A 79 -2.07 -11.11 6.35
CA CYS A 79 -2.15 -10.16 7.44
C CYS A 79 -1.02 -10.34 8.45
N ALA A 80 -0.35 -9.23 8.77
CA ALA A 80 0.65 -9.16 9.83
C ALA A 80 0.31 -8.00 10.77
N GLY A 81 0.18 -8.26 12.08
CA GLY A 81 -0.16 -7.24 13.08
C GLY A 81 -1.43 -6.43 12.76
N SER A 82 -2.41 -7.01 12.07
CA SER A 82 -3.55 -6.30 11.49
C SER A 82 -4.89 -6.79 12.05
N THR A 83 -5.97 -6.06 11.79
CA THR A 83 -7.32 -6.40 12.29
C THR A 83 -8.34 -6.43 11.16
N GLY A 84 -9.31 -7.35 11.27
CA GLY A 84 -10.39 -7.52 10.29
C GLY A 84 -9.99 -8.39 9.11
N CYS A 85 -9.15 -9.40 9.34
CA CYS A 85 -8.51 -10.22 8.31
C CYS A 85 -9.34 -11.44 7.90
N TYR A 86 -10.62 -11.26 7.57
CA TYR A 86 -11.60 -12.35 7.45
C TYR A 86 -11.31 -13.40 6.36
N LYS A 87 -10.47 -13.06 5.39
CA LYS A 87 -10.08 -13.96 4.28
C LYS A 87 -8.59 -14.30 4.27
N ALA A 88 -7.88 -13.99 5.35
CA ALA A 88 -6.44 -14.20 5.39
C ALA A 88 -6.11 -15.69 5.47
N THR A 89 -5.26 -16.15 4.55
CA THR A 89 -4.63 -17.47 4.60
C THR A 89 -3.37 -17.42 5.47
N THR A 90 -2.68 -16.28 5.46
CA THR A 90 -1.54 -16.02 6.35
C THR A 90 -1.95 -14.97 7.38
N CYS A 91 -1.92 -15.36 8.66
CA CYS A 91 -2.32 -14.49 9.76
C CYS A 91 -1.26 -14.53 10.87
N LEU A 92 -0.48 -13.46 10.98
CA LEU A 92 0.60 -13.34 11.97
C LEU A 92 0.27 -12.22 12.95
N GLY A 93 0.06 -12.55 14.22
CA GLY A 93 -0.26 -11.56 15.27
C GLY A 93 -1.43 -10.65 14.89
N SER A 94 -2.39 -11.17 14.12
CA SER A 94 -3.52 -10.43 13.56
C SER A 94 -4.83 -10.98 14.10
N THR A 95 -5.88 -10.17 14.07
CA THR A 95 -7.21 -10.52 14.61
C THR A 95 -8.28 -10.57 13.53
N GLY A 96 -9.30 -11.41 13.73
CA GLY A 96 -10.39 -11.62 12.77
C GLY A 96 -10.00 -12.51 11.58
N CYS A 97 -9.03 -13.40 11.75
CA CYS A 97 -8.63 -14.37 10.72
C CYS A 97 -9.55 -15.60 10.74
N PRO A 98 -9.83 -16.20 9.58
CA PRO A 98 -10.66 -17.39 9.52
C PRO A 98 -9.90 -18.59 10.13
N GLY A 99 -10.54 -19.27 11.08
CA GLY A 99 -9.99 -20.48 11.70
C GLY A 99 -9.12 -20.26 12.94
N HIS A 100 -9.14 -19.06 13.53
CA HIS A 100 -8.47 -18.72 14.79
C HIS A 100 -9.45 -18.02 15.75
#